data_AF-A0ABD7KUW3-F1
#
_entry.id   AF-A0ABD7KUW3-F1
#
_cell.length_a   1.000
_cell.length_b   1.000
_cell.length_c   1.000
_cell.angle_alpha   90.00
_cell.angle_beta   90.00
_cell.angle_gamma   90.00
#
_symmetry.space_group_name_H-M   'P 1'
#
loop_
_entity.id
_entity.type
_entity.pdbx_description
1 polymer ?
#
loop_
_entity_poly.entity_id
_entity_poly.type
_entity_poly.pdbx_seq_one_letter_code
_entity_poly.pdbx_strand_id
1 'polypeptide(L)'
;MNDKKIQIVELLISHSQMLLRSRDYDEKLNYWGKGNVSQGAVLHKDYVIFDPLPEDAFGANVDIKIDNSFILDETAQRCIVVPFFITNKNKLQVA
;
A
#
# COMPACT_ATOMS: atom_id res chain seq x y z
N MET A 1 -18.43 16.15 5.14
CA MET A 1 -17.01 16.44 4.87
C MET A 1 -16.65 15.68 3.61
N ASN A 2 -16.09 16.33 2.58
CA ASN A 2 -15.82 15.66 1.30
C ASN A 2 -14.73 14.59 1.49
N ASP A 3 -15.12 13.33 1.36
CA ASP A 3 -14.21 12.19 1.18
C ASP A 3 -13.50 12.34 -0.17
N LYS A 4 -12.49 13.21 -0.23
CA LYS A 4 -11.65 13.36 -1.41
C LYS A 4 -10.76 12.12 -1.51
N LYS A 5 -11.27 11.09 -2.20
CA LYS A 5 -10.44 10.03 -2.79
C LYS A 5 -9.37 10.73 -3.63
N ILE A 6 -8.11 10.44 -3.32
CA ILE A 6 -6.96 11.07 -3.97
C ILE A 6 -6.70 10.40 -5.30
N GLN A 7 -6.87 9.08 -5.31
CA GLN A 7 -6.62 8.25 -6.46
C GLN A 7 -7.52 7.01 -6.38
N ILE A 8 -8.10 6.66 -7.52
CA ILE A 8 -8.74 5.38 -7.78
C ILE A 8 -8.00 4.83 -9.00
N VAL A 9 -7.37 3.67 -8.85
CA VAL A 9 -6.64 3.04 -9.95
C VAL A 9 -7.06 1.59 -10.11
N GLU A 10 -7.22 1.18 -11.36
CA GLU A 10 -7.28 -0.22 -11.74
C GLU A 10 -5.84 -0.71 -11.88
N LEU A 11 -5.43 -1.66 -11.04
CA LEU A 11 -4.08 -2.19 -11.02
C LEU A 11 -4.10 -3.69 -11.33
N LEU A 12 -3.18 -4.11 -12.19
CA LEU A 12 -2.79 -5.51 -12.31
C LEU A 12 -1.71 -5.80 -11.27
N ILE A 13 -2.10 -6.42 -10.17
CA ILE A 13 -1.18 -6.83 -9.12
C ILE A 13 -0.51 -8.13 -9.57
N SER A 14 0.81 -8.12 -9.62
CA SER A 14 1.65 -9.24 -10.05
C SER A 14 2.88 -9.36 -9.15
N HIS A 15 3.59 -10.49 -9.22
CA HIS A 15 4.76 -10.78 -8.38
C HIS A 15 4.48 -10.78 -6.87
N SER A 16 3.19 -10.86 -6.49
CA SER A 16 2.70 -10.82 -5.11
C SER A 16 3.13 -9.55 -4.36
N GLN A 17 3.07 -8.39 -5.02
CA GLN A 17 3.44 -7.12 -4.39
C GLN A 17 2.56 -5.96 -4.84
N MET A 18 2.29 -5.05 -3.91
CA MET A 18 1.68 -3.75 -4.18
C MET A 18 2.40 -2.68 -3.35
N LEU A 19 2.68 -1.52 -3.92
CA LEU A 19 3.50 -0.48 -3.30
C LEU A 19 2.69 0.77 -2.99
N LEU A 20 2.74 1.26 -1.76
CA LEU A 20 2.33 2.63 -1.42
C LEU A 20 3.59 3.47 -1.22
N ARG A 21 3.76 4.52 -2.00
CA ARG A 21 4.96 5.38 -1.93
C ARG A 21 4.61 6.84 -2.09
N SER A 22 5.38 7.71 -1.43
CA SER A 22 5.37 9.16 -1.65
C SER A 22 6.71 9.68 -2.16
N ARG A 23 7.43 8.82 -2.89
CA ARG A 23 8.74 9.03 -3.50
C ARG A 23 8.91 8.19 -4.77
N ASP A 24 10.07 8.31 -5.43
CA ASP A 24 10.40 7.47 -6.60
C ASP A 24 10.54 5.99 -6.23
N TYR A 25 10.30 5.12 -7.20
CA TYR A 25 10.51 3.68 -7.04
C TYR A 25 11.98 3.39 -6.77
N ASP A 26 12.25 2.48 -5.83
CA ASP A 26 13.61 2.05 -5.49
C ASP A 26 13.59 0.54 -5.25
N GLU A 27 14.12 -0.20 -6.23
CA GLU A 27 14.21 -1.67 -6.19
C GLU A 27 15.03 -2.19 -5.00
N LYS A 28 15.97 -1.39 -4.48
CA LYS A 28 16.84 -1.78 -3.37
C LYS A 28 16.07 -1.91 -2.06
N LEU A 29 14.89 -1.30 -1.98
CA LEU A 29 14.00 -1.38 -0.83
C LEU A 29 13.15 -2.66 -0.82
N ASN A 30 13.17 -3.43 -1.91
CA ASN A 30 12.42 -4.67 -2.07
C ASN A 30 13.14 -5.86 -1.45
N TYR A 31 13.33 -5.82 -0.13
CA TYR A 31 13.97 -6.89 0.63
C TYR A 31 13.02 -7.48 1.68
N TRP A 32 12.66 -8.74 1.48
CA TRP A 32 11.75 -9.49 2.35
C TRP A 32 12.51 -10.37 3.34
N GLY A 33 12.69 -9.85 4.55
CA GLY A 33 13.13 -10.67 5.69
C GLY A 33 11.98 -11.50 6.26
N LYS A 34 12.29 -12.52 7.08
CA LYS A 34 11.28 -13.40 7.72
C LYS A 34 10.19 -12.62 8.46
N GLY A 35 10.57 -11.56 9.18
CA GLY A 35 9.62 -10.67 9.86
C GLY A 35 8.66 -9.96 8.89
N ASN A 36 9.18 -9.46 7.77
CA ASN A 36 8.40 -8.78 6.73
C ASN A 36 7.36 -9.72 6.10
N VAL A 37 7.75 -10.97 5.83
CA VAL A 37 6.82 -11.99 5.30
C VAL A 37 5.71 -12.27 6.30
N SER A 38 6.04 -12.48 7.59
CA SER A 38 5.02 -12.76 8.60
C SER A 38 4.02 -11.63 8.84
N GLN A 39 4.45 -10.36 8.71
CA GLN A 39 3.55 -9.20 8.86
C GLN A 39 2.85 -8.80 7.55
N GLY A 40 3.21 -9.43 6.42
CA GLY A 40 2.65 -9.15 5.10
C GLY A 40 3.06 -7.79 4.51
N ALA A 41 4.17 -7.20 4.97
CA ALA A 41 4.65 -5.92 4.45
C ALA A 41 6.15 -5.66 4.69
N VAL A 42 6.76 -4.85 3.81
CA VAL A 42 8.07 -4.21 4.01
C VAL A 42 7.84 -2.73 4.29
N LEU A 43 8.34 -2.24 5.44
CA LEU A 43 8.05 -0.90 5.92
C LEU A 43 9.27 0.02 5.82
N HIS A 44 9.11 1.13 5.11
CA HIS A 44 10.01 2.29 5.18
C HIS A 44 9.18 3.55 5.44
N LYS A 45 9.84 4.63 5.86
CA LYS A 45 9.19 5.88 6.31
C LYS A 45 8.11 6.40 5.35
N ASP A 46 8.40 6.38 4.05
CA ASP A 46 7.57 6.98 2.99
C ASP A 46 7.35 6.04 1.79
N TYR A 47 7.54 4.74 2.04
CA TYR A 47 7.51 3.66 1.06
C TYR A 47 7.15 2.35 1.74
N VAL A 48 6.10 1.69 1.30
CA VAL A 48 5.63 0.43 1.86
C VAL A 48 5.34 -0.54 0.73
N ILE A 49 5.77 -1.78 0.89
CA ILE A 49 5.43 -2.89 -0.01
C ILE A 49 4.51 -3.82 0.76
N PHE A 50 3.36 -4.14 0.20
CA PHE A 50 2.37 -5.05 0.76
C PHE A 50 2.40 -6.38 0.03
N ASP A 51 2.22 -7.46 0.79
CA ASP A 51 1.99 -8.80 0.29
C ASP A 51 0.47 -9.04 0.20
N PRO A 52 -0.11 -9.04 -1.01
CA PRO A 52 -1.53 -9.27 -1.22
C PRO A 52 -1.92 -10.72 -0.88
N LEU A 53 -3.20 -10.95 -0.57
CA LEU A 53 -3.69 -12.29 -0.22
C LEU A 53 -3.74 -13.28 -1.40
N PRO A 54 -4.17 -12.89 -2.62
CA PRO A 54 -4.16 -13.82 -3.75
C PRO A 54 -2.73 -14.18 -4.17
N GLU A 55 -2.52 -15.48 -4.46
CA GLU A 55 -1.21 -16.01 -4.86
C GLU A 55 -0.86 -15.68 -6.32
N ASP A 56 -1.85 -15.77 -7.21
CA ASP A 56 -1.70 -15.48 -8.64
C ASP A 56 -1.89 -14.00 -8.96
N ALA A 57 -1.50 -13.58 -10.17
CA ALA A 57 -1.76 -12.23 -10.64
C ALA A 57 -3.27 -11.95 -10.76
N PHE A 58 -3.69 -10.76 -10.36
CA PHE A 58 -5.11 -10.38 -10.34
C PHE A 58 -5.30 -8.89 -10.60
N GLY A 59 -6.47 -8.54 -11.14
CA GLY A 59 -6.90 -7.15 -11.25
C GLY A 59 -7.53 -6.68 -9.94
N ALA A 60 -7.22 -5.46 -9.52
CA ALA A 60 -7.76 -4.85 -8.32
C ALA A 60 -8.14 -3.39 -8.56
N ASN A 61 -9.25 -2.97 -7.95
CA ASN A 61 -9.59 -1.56 -7.79
C ASN A 61 -8.97 -1.08 -6.48
N VAL A 62 -8.04 -0.13 -6.58
CA VAL A 62 -7.32 0.39 -5.41
C VAL A 62 -7.68 1.84 -5.20
N ASP A 63 -8.23 2.11 -4.01
CA ASP A 63 -8.63 3.43 -3.55
C ASP A 63 -7.62 3.97 -2.54
N ILE A 64 -7.14 5.20 -2.75
CA ILE A 64 -6.31 5.94 -1.79
C ILE A 64 -7.09 7.13 -1.25
N LYS A 65 -7.13 7.25 0.08
CA LYS A 65 -7.74 8.35 0.81
C LYS A 65 -6.76 8.93 1.83
N ILE A 66 -6.69 10.25 1.94
CA ILE A 66 -6.16 10.92 3.14
C ILE A 66 -7.37 11.35 3.95
N ASP A 67 -7.37 10.97 5.22
CA ASP A 67 -8.44 11.31 6.16
C ASP A 67 -7.83 11.72 7.51
N ASN A 68 -8.64 12.35 8.35
CA ASN A 68 -8.25 12.79 9.69
C ASN A 68 -8.27 11.64 10.71
N SER A 69 -8.94 10.54 10.39
CA SER A 69 -9.05 9.37 11.25
C SER A 69 -9.11 8.08 10.43
N PHE A 70 -8.49 7.02 10.94
CA PHE A 70 -8.66 5.67 10.41
C PHE A 70 -9.98 5.07 10.91
N ILE A 71 -10.76 4.51 10.00
CA ILE A 71 -11.99 3.75 10.30
C ILE A 71 -11.74 2.33 9.83
N LEU A 72 -11.82 1.35 10.74
CA LEU A 72 -11.64 -0.06 10.41
C LEU A 72 -12.81 -0.54 9.55
N ASP A 73 -12.51 -1.22 8.45
CA ASP A 73 -13.50 -1.98 7.69
C ASP A 73 -13.64 -3.37 8.32
N GLU A 74 -14.78 -3.62 8.97
CA GLU A 74 -15.08 -4.89 9.63
C GLU A 74 -15.22 -6.06 8.64
N THR A 75 -15.36 -5.79 7.35
CA THR A 75 -15.47 -6.81 6.30
C THR A 75 -14.14 -7.14 5.64
N ALA A 76 -13.07 -6.39 5.97
CA ALA A 76 -11.75 -6.62 5.39
C ALA A 76 -11.17 -7.97 5.83
N GLN A 77 -10.69 -8.75 4.86
CA GLN A 77 -10.00 -10.02 5.15
C GLN A 77 -8.64 -9.82 5.82
N ARG A 78 -7.98 -8.69 5.56
CA ARG A 78 -6.71 -8.32 6.17
C ARG A 78 -6.65 -6.80 6.32
N CYS A 79 -6.24 -6.34 7.49
CA CYS A 79 -5.95 -4.94 7.77
C CYS A 79 -4.50 -4.82 8.28
N ILE A 80 -3.73 -3.91 7.71
CA ILE A 80 -2.34 -3.64 8.11
C ILE A 80 -2.22 -2.15 8.45
N VAL A 81 -1.79 -1.83 9.67
CA VAL A 81 -1.53 -0.47 10.12
C VAL A 81 -0.03 -0.22 10.14
N VAL A 82 0.42 0.83 9.46
CA VAL A 82 1.85 1.13 9.30
C VAL A 82 2.12 2.63 9.55
N PRO A 83 3.28 2.99 10.11
CA PRO A 83 3.72 4.38 10.09
C PRO A 83 4.08 4.78 8.66
N PHE A 84 3.43 5.83 8.14
CA PHE A 84 3.70 6.35 6.81
C PHE A 84 3.75 7.87 6.81
N PHE A 85 4.83 8.44 6.28
CA PHE A 85 5.01 9.87 6.11
C PHE A 85 4.92 10.23 4.64
N ILE A 86 4.06 11.20 4.32
CA ILE A 86 3.98 11.75 2.96
C ILE A 86 5.12 12.76 2.80
N THR A 87 6.28 12.31 2.30
CA THR A 87 7.43 13.18 2.04
C THR A 87 7.22 14.06 0.82
N ASN A 88 6.61 13.52 -0.25
CA ASN A 88 6.21 14.30 -1.43
C ASN A 88 4.79 13.92 -1.89
N LYS A 89 3.86 14.85 -1.69
CA LYS A 89 2.44 14.66 -2.04
C LYS A 89 2.22 14.40 -3.53
N ASN A 90 3.04 14.98 -4.41
CA ASN A 90 2.91 14.79 -5.86
C ASN A 90 3.39 13.41 -6.33
N LYS A 91 4.04 12.65 -5.44
CA LYS A 91 4.49 11.28 -5.71
C LYS A 91 3.67 10.23 -4.95
N LEU A 92 2.71 10.66 -4.13
CA LEU A 92 1.83 9.76 -3.39
C LEU A 92 1.00 8.93 -4.37
N GLN A 93 1.26 7.63 -4.41
CA GLN A 93 0.56 6.72 -5.31
C GLN A 93 0.61 5.29 -4.79
N VAL A 94 -0.28 4.47 -5.34
CA VAL A 94 -0.17 3.01 -5.30
C VAL A 94 0.21 2.49 -6.68
N ALA A 95 1.10 1.49 -6.72
CA ALA A 95 1.61 0.85 -7.93
C ALA A 95 1.86 -0.64 -7.71
#